data_AF-A0A965QW50-F1
#
_entry.id   AF-A0A965QW50-F1
#
_cell.length_a   1.000
_cell.length_b   1.000
_cell.length_c   1.000
_cell.angle_alpha   90.00
_cell.angle_beta   90.00
_cell.angle_gamma   90.00
#
_symmetry.space_group_name_H-M   'P 1'
#
loop_
_entity.id
_entity.type
_entity.pdbx_description
1 polymer ?
#
loop_
_entity_poly.entity_id
_entity_poly.type
_entity_poly.pdbx_seq_one_letter_code
_entity_poly.pdbx_strand_id
1 'polypeptide(L)'
;MVGGIQPAPAPGRAPPAGEPQPVGRDLPKDKHVVHAPESQADVWWGPVNHPIDDHTFLLNRQRAVDYLNTRDQIYVCDGYAGWDPATRIKVRVLCARAYHALYMHNMLIRPTLDELERFGEPDYVIYNAGQFPANPLTAQMTSRTSVDLSIERREQVILGTEYAGEMKKGVFTYMHWLLPGRGILSMHCSANEGRPAGGGAGDVSLFFGLSGTGKTTLSADPARRLIGDDEHGWGDDGIFNVEGGCYAKCIHLSERQEPEIWRAIRFGTVLENVVYDPTTRAVDYESSAITENTRAAYPIEYIDNAKVPCVAGHPRNVIFLTCDASGVLPPVSRLSREQAMYHFLSGYTARVAGTEMGIVEPQVAFSACFSAAFLVRHPA
;
A
#
# COMPACT_ATOMS: atom_id res chain seq x y z
N MET A 1 -0.67 -19.28 16.12
CA MET A 1 -0.46 -18.05 16.92
C MET A 1 0.10 -16.98 16.00
N VAL A 2 -0.58 -15.85 15.85
CA VAL A 2 -0.25 -14.74 14.94
C VAL A 2 0.96 -13.96 15.47
N GLY A 3 1.86 -13.50 14.60
CA GLY A 3 3.17 -12.91 14.97
C GLY A 3 3.10 -11.52 15.62
N GLY A 4 1.99 -10.81 15.44
CA GLY A 4 1.69 -9.57 16.13
C GLY A 4 0.24 -9.20 15.89
N ILE A 5 -0.53 -9.04 16.97
CA ILE A 5 -1.84 -8.39 16.93
C ILE A 5 -1.61 -7.04 17.60
N GLN A 6 -1.93 -5.93 16.94
CA GLN A 6 -2.04 -4.67 17.66
C GLN A 6 -3.20 -4.80 18.64
N PRO A 7 -2.97 -4.85 19.96
CA PRO A 7 -4.09 -4.74 20.87
C PRO A 7 -4.67 -3.34 20.70
N ALA A 8 -6.01 -3.24 20.73
CA ALA A 8 -6.66 -1.98 21.04
C ALA A 8 -5.97 -1.35 22.28
N PRO A 9 -5.84 -0.01 22.37
CA PRO A 9 -5.16 0.61 23.49
C PRO A 9 -5.69 0.04 24.81
N ALA A 10 -4.77 -0.44 25.66
CA ALA A 10 -5.12 -0.97 26.97
C ALA A 10 -6.01 0.04 27.72
N PRO A 11 -7.11 -0.38 28.36
CA PRO A 11 -7.95 0.50 29.15
C PRO A 11 -7.11 1.05 30.30
N GLY A 12 -6.57 2.27 30.16
CA GLY A 12 -5.69 2.89 31.16
C GLY A 12 -4.60 3.81 30.63
N ARG A 13 -4.28 3.81 29.32
CA ARG A 13 -3.51 4.88 28.68
C ARG A 13 -4.30 5.44 27.51
N ALA A 14 -5.30 6.25 27.82
CA ALA A 14 -5.89 7.12 26.83
C ALA A 14 -4.76 8.00 26.24
N PRO A 15 -4.64 8.12 24.91
CA PRO A 15 -3.90 9.25 24.35
C PRO A 15 -4.45 10.55 24.96
N PRO A 16 -3.62 11.58 25.15
CA PRO A 16 -4.12 12.87 25.64
C PRO A 16 -5.31 13.30 24.76
N ALA A 17 -6.42 13.64 25.42
CA ALA A 17 -7.72 13.83 24.82
C ALA A 17 -7.68 14.70 23.56
N GLY A 18 -8.35 14.27 22.49
CA GLY A 18 -8.64 15.14 21.36
C GLY A 18 -9.13 14.44 20.09
N GLU A 19 -8.41 13.44 19.59
CA GLU A 19 -8.67 12.87 18.25
C GLU A 19 -8.40 11.35 18.24
N PRO A 20 -9.29 10.54 17.63
CA PRO A 20 -9.06 9.10 17.48
C PRO A 20 -7.82 8.85 16.59
N GLN A 21 -7.05 7.80 16.90
CA GLN A 21 -5.92 7.41 16.06
C GLN A 21 -6.40 7.03 14.65
N PRO A 22 -5.68 7.41 13.58
CA PRO A 22 -6.04 7.01 12.22
C PRO A 22 -6.01 5.48 12.04
N VAL A 23 -7.13 4.90 11.59
CA VAL A 23 -7.31 3.44 11.35
C VAL A 23 -7.39 3.09 9.85
N GLY A 24 -7.13 4.10 9.00
CA GLY A 24 -7.13 4.02 7.55
C GLY A 24 -6.52 5.29 6.98
N ARG A 25 -6.47 5.38 5.65
CA ARG A 25 -5.94 6.57 4.98
C ARG A 25 -7.02 7.63 4.90
N ASP A 26 -7.04 8.52 5.89
CA ASP A 26 -7.69 9.82 5.78
C ASP A 26 -6.75 10.91 5.22
N LEU A 27 -5.65 10.46 4.63
CA LEU A 27 -4.41 11.21 4.50
C LEU A 27 -4.12 11.87 3.14
N PRO A 28 -5.01 11.94 2.12
CA PRO A 28 -4.76 12.88 1.02
C PRO A 28 -4.57 14.32 1.51
N LYS A 29 -5.17 14.69 2.65
CA LYS A 29 -5.04 16.01 3.27
C LYS A 29 -3.67 16.27 3.89
N ASP A 30 -3.12 15.27 4.56
CA ASP A 30 -1.85 15.36 5.29
C ASP A 30 -0.65 14.80 4.49
N LYS A 31 -0.90 14.34 3.26
CA LYS A 31 0.15 13.93 2.32
C LYS A 31 0.71 15.16 1.63
N HIS A 32 2.03 15.36 1.75
CA HIS A 32 2.73 16.43 1.07
C HIS A 32 3.86 15.91 0.19
N VAL A 33 4.17 16.65 -0.88
CA VAL A 33 5.32 16.41 -1.75
C VAL A 33 6.15 17.69 -1.78
N VAL A 34 7.47 17.56 -1.57
CA VAL A 34 8.38 18.71 -1.59
C VAL A 34 8.30 19.42 -2.94
N HIS A 35 8.03 20.73 -2.91
CA HIS A 35 7.96 21.57 -4.09
C HIS A 35 9.38 22.01 -4.51
N ALA A 36 10.10 21.10 -5.17
CA ALA A 36 11.46 21.31 -5.63
C ALA A 36 11.52 21.81 -7.09
N PRO A 37 12.49 22.68 -7.45
CA PRO A 37 12.62 23.20 -8.81
C PRO A 37 12.74 22.13 -9.90
N GLU A 38 13.35 20.98 -9.59
CA GLU A 38 13.67 19.90 -10.52
C GLU A 38 12.45 19.05 -10.90
N SER A 39 11.51 18.83 -9.96
CA SER A 39 10.34 17.98 -10.17
C SER A 39 9.02 18.76 -10.30
N GLN A 40 8.98 20.04 -9.93
CA GLN A 40 7.75 20.84 -9.88
C GLN A 40 6.94 20.86 -11.19
N ALA A 41 7.60 20.75 -12.36
CA ALA A 41 6.90 20.77 -13.65
C ALA A 41 6.20 19.44 -13.98
N ASP A 42 6.68 18.35 -13.38
CA ASP A 42 6.24 16.98 -13.65
C ASP A 42 5.27 16.45 -12.59
N VAL A 43 5.32 17.01 -11.37
CA VAL A 43 4.39 16.65 -10.30
C VAL A 43 3.00 17.19 -10.62
N TRP A 44 2.01 16.31 -10.54
CA TRP A 44 0.60 16.62 -10.67
C TRP A 44 0.08 17.22 -9.38
N TRP A 45 0.31 18.52 -9.22
CA TRP A 45 -0.17 19.31 -8.08
C TRP A 45 -1.69 19.38 -8.07
N GLY A 46 -2.28 19.29 -6.88
CA GLY A 46 -3.73 19.29 -6.71
C GLY A 46 -4.15 18.74 -5.36
N PRO A 47 -5.39 18.27 -5.19
CA PRO A 47 -5.95 17.84 -3.91
C PRO A 47 -5.38 16.52 -3.35
N VAL A 48 -4.36 15.96 -4.02
CA VAL A 48 -3.67 14.72 -3.63
C VAL A 48 -2.21 14.98 -3.32
N ASN A 49 -1.52 15.75 -4.18
CA ASN A 49 -0.12 16.09 -3.99
C ASN A 49 -0.07 17.54 -3.50
N HIS A 50 -0.10 17.73 -2.18
CA HIS A 50 -0.01 19.06 -1.58
C HIS A 50 1.45 19.52 -1.52
N PRO A 51 1.76 20.75 -1.96
CA PRO A 51 3.13 21.25 -1.92
C PRO A 51 3.55 21.54 -0.47
N ILE A 52 4.73 21.05 -0.10
CA ILE A 52 5.48 21.46 1.10
C ILE A 52 6.81 22.08 0.67
N ASP A 53 7.27 23.14 1.34
CA ASP A 53 8.59 23.68 1.05
C ASP A 53 9.71 22.82 1.69
N ASP A 54 10.94 22.91 1.17
CA ASP A 54 12.06 22.09 1.65
C ASP A 54 12.42 22.38 3.12
N HIS A 55 12.26 23.62 3.58
CA HIS A 55 12.53 23.98 4.98
C HIS A 55 11.55 23.29 5.92
N THR A 56 10.26 23.33 5.60
CA THR A 56 9.18 22.68 6.34
C THR A 56 9.35 21.16 6.36
N PHE A 57 9.70 20.54 5.22
CA PHE A 57 10.06 19.12 5.16
C PHE A 57 11.23 18.78 6.09
N LEU A 58 12.32 19.57 6.04
CA LEU A 58 13.49 19.35 6.89
C LEU A 58 13.17 19.52 8.38
N LEU A 59 12.28 20.43 8.76
CA LEU A 59 11.79 20.55 10.13
C LEU A 59 11.08 19.27 10.58
N ASN A 60 10.16 18.73 9.77
CA ASN A 60 9.46 17.49 10.08
C ASN A 60 10.41 16.29 10.11
N ARG A 61 11.36 16.22 9.17
CA ARG A 61 12.42 15.21 9.16
C ARG A 61 13.26 15.26 10.43
N GLN A 62 13.69 16.45 10.86
CA GLN A 62 14.45 16.62 12.09
C GLN A 62 13.63 16.17 13.31
N ARG A 63 12.33 16.52 13.39
CA ARG A 63 11.44 16.04 14.45
C ARG A 63 11.34 14.52 14.49
N ALA A 64 11.23 13.87 13.33
CA ALA A 64 11.18 12.42 13.25
C ALA A 64 12.50 11.79 13.73
N VAL A 65 13.64 12.33 13.32
CA VAL A 65 14.97 11.89 13.75
C VAL A 65 15.16 12.09 15.26
N ASP A 66 14.80 13.27 15.81
CA ASP A 66 14.89 13.55 17.24
C ASP A 66 13.99 12.61 18.05
N TYR A 67 12.77 12.35 17.56
CA TYR A 67 11.90 11.36 18.16
C TYR A 67 12.57 9.98 18.16
N LEU A 68 13.08 9.50 17.03
CA LEU A 68 13.73 8.19 16.96
C LEU A 68 14.97 8.09 17.85
N ASN A 69 15.79 9.14 17.93
CA ASN A 69 16.98 9.20 18.80
C ASN A 69 16.65 9.22 20.30
N THR A 70 15.41 9.54 20.68
CA THR A 70 14.95 9.50 22.08
C THR A 70 14.30 8.17 22.46
N ARG A 71 14.32 7.16 21.58
CA ARG A 71 13.85 5.80 21.90
C ARG A 71 15.01 4.95 22.40
N ASP A 72 14.74 4.11 23.40
CA ASP A 72 15.70 3.11 23.89
C ASP A 72 16.05 2.07 22.82
N GLN A 73 15.12 1.83 21.91
CA GLN A 73 15.27 0.89 20.80
C GLN A 73 14.57 1.44 19.55
N ILE A 74 15.25 1.33 18.42
CA ILE A 74 14.68 1.53 17.08
C ILE A 74 14.85 0.25 16.27
N TYR A 75 14.02 0.11 15.23
CA TYR A 75 14.08 -0.99 14.30
C TYR A 75 14.46 -0.46 12.93
N VAL A 76 15.35 -1.17 12.25
CA VAL A 76 15.77 -0.88 10.88
C VAL A 76 15.38 -2.06 10.01
N CYS A 77 14.62 -1.83 8.95
CA CYS A 77 14.24 -2.85 7.98
C CYS A 77 14.73 -2.45 6.60
N ASP A 78 15.63 -3.26 6.05
CA ASP A 78 16.14 -3.13 4.69
C ASP A 78 15.43 -4.16 3.80
N GLY A 79 14.93 -3.70 2.66
CA GLY A 79 14.24 -4.54 1.67
C GLY A 79 14.27 -3.95 0.28
N TYR A 80 13.75 -4.70 -0.69
CA TYR A 80 13.61 -4.22 -2.07
C TYR A 80 12.15 -3.94 -2.42
N ALA A 81 11.95 -2.98 -3.31
CA ALA A 81 10.67 -2.77 -4.00
C ALA A 81 10.87 -2.97 -5.50
N GLY A 82 10.04 -3.81 -6.12
CA GLY A 82 10.16 -4.26 -7.51
C GLY A 82 10.89 -5.60 -7.64
N TRP A 83 10.21 -6.61 -8.17
CA TRP A 83 10.79 -7.95 -8.41
C TRP A 83 11.67 -8.04 -9.66
N ASP A 84 11.63 -7.03 -10.54
CA ASP A 84 12.55 -6.91 -11.66
C ASP A 84 13.90 -6.32 -11.18
N PRO A 85 15.01 -7.08 -11.22
CA PRO A 85 16.32 -6.62 -10.75
C PRO A 85 16.86 -5.38 -11.47
N ALA A 86 16.46 -5.13 -12.71
CA ALA A 86 16.92 -3.96 -13.48
C ALA A 86 16.32 -2.65 -12.96
N THR A 87 15.14 -2.73 -12.31
CA THR A 87 14.36 -1.56 -11.92
C THR A 87 14.09 -1.48 -10.43
N ARG A 88 14.38 -2.55 -9.68
CA ARG A 88 14.23 -2.61 -8.22
C ARG A 88 14.99 -1.49 -7.50
N ILE A 89 14.45 -1.05 -6.38
CA ILE A 89 15.08 -0.08 -5.49
C ILE A 89 15.31 -0.66 -4.10
N LYS A 90 16.37 -0.21 -3.43
CA LYS A 90 16.65 -0.49 -2.02
C LYS A 90 15.87 0.48 -1.13
N VAL A 91 15.04 -0.06 -0.25
CA VAL A 91 14.26 0.71 0.72
C VAL A 91 14.78 0.42 2.13
N ARG A 92 15.08 1.48 2.89
CA ARG A 92 15.40 1.41 4.31
C ARG A 92 14.29 2.07 5.13
N VAL A 93 13.75 1.35 6.10
CA VAL A 93 12.73 1.84 7.02
C VAL A 93 13.31 1.96 8.41
N LEU A 94 13.15 3.13 9.03
CA LEU A 94 13.51 3.44 10.40
C LEU A 94 12.23 3.65 11.20
N CYS A 95 11.95 2.82 12.21
CA CYS A 95 10.72 2.93 12.99
C CYS A 95 10.90 2.59 14.47
N ALA A 96 10.05 3.17 15.32
CA ALA A 96 10.08 2.93 16.76
C ALA A 96 9.32 1.66 17.20
N ARG A 97 8.38 1.16 16.39
CA ARG A 97 7.52 0.02 16.76
C ARG A 97 7.94 -1.25 16.02
N ALA A 98 8.08 -2.35 16.76
CA ALA A 98 8.45 -3.65 16.20
C ALA A 98 7.47 -4.13 15.11
N TYR A 99 6.17 -3.88 15.29
CA TYR A 99 5.17 -4.31 14.30
C TYR A 99 5.29 -3.55 12.97
N HIS A 100 5.73 -2.29 12.97
CA HIS A 100 6.00 -1.55 11.72
C HIS A 100 7.17 -2.15 10.96
N ALA A 101 8.21 -2.60 11.69
CA ALA A 101 9.33 -3.32 11.08
C ALA A 101 8.88 -4.68 10.53
N LEU A 102 8.09 -5.46 11.28
CA LEU A 102 7.54 -6.73 10.79
C LEU A 102 6.59 -6.52 9.60
N TYR A 103 5.78 -5.47 9.62
CA TYR A 103 4.93 -5.08 8.49
C TYR A 103 5.76 -4.84 7.24
N MET A 104 6.79 -3.99 7.31
CA MET A 104 7.64 -3.72 6.14
C MET A 104 8.50 -4.92 5.75
N HIS A 105 8.88 -5.79 6.69
CA HIS A 105 9.52 -7.06 6.39
C HIS A 105 8.61 -8.01 5.61
N ASN A 106 7.30 -7.95 5.83
CA ASN A 106 6.31 -8.70 5.07
C ASN A 106 6.00 -8.04 3.72
N MET A 107 5.94 -6.70 3.66
CA MET A 107 5.50 -5.97 2.46
C MET A 107 6.61 -5.65 1.45
N LEU A 108 7.87 -5.57 1.88
CA LEU A 108 9.02 -5.45 0.98
C LEU A 108 9.56 -6.83 0.61
N ILE A 109 10.24 -6.90 -0.53
CA ILE A 109 10.95 -8.10 -0.95
C ILE A 109 12.15 -8.28 -0.02
N ARG A 110 12.21 -9.42 0.64
CA ARG A 110 13.24 -9.73 1.64
C ARG A 110 14.57 -10.00 0.96
N PRO A 111 15.64 -9.26 1.30
CA PRO A 111 16.98 -9.56 0.81
C PRO A 111 17.44 -10.92 1.32
N THR A 112 18.26 -11.61 0.53
CA THR A 112 19.09 -12.70 1.05
C THR A 112 20.12 -12.17 2.04
N LEU A 113 20.74 -13.05 2.84
CA LEU A 113 21.79 -12.64 3.79
C LEU A 113 22.96 -11.95 3.07
N ASP A 114 23.40 -12.50 1.94
CA ASP A 114 24.46 -11.92 1.11
C ASP A 114 24.08 -10.54 0.55
N GLU A 115 22.83 -10.38 0.12
CA GLU A 115 22.31 -9.09 -0.35
C GLU A 115 22.22 -8.06 0.79
N LEU A 116 21.88 -8.50 2.00
CA LEU A 116 21.82 -7.64 3.18
C LEU A 116 23.22 -7.18 3.60
N GLU A 117 24.21 -8.07 3.60
CA GLU A 117 25.62 -7.72 3.85
C GLU A 117 26.16 -6.71 2.82
N ARG A 118 25.64 -6.77 1.58
CA ARG A 118 26.02 -5.90 0.46
C ARG A 118 25.00 -4.80 0.17
N PHE A 119 24.05 -4.55 1.09
CA PHE A 119 22.92 -3.65 0.83
C PHE A 119 23.42 -2.23 0.53
N GLY A 120 24.42 -1.76 1.27
CA GLY A 120 25.03 -0.45 1.09
C GLY A 120 24.06 0.69 1.37
N GLU A 121 24.16 1.76 0.58
CA GLU A 121 23.30 2.93 0.69
C GLU A 121 21.90 2.66 0.12
N PRO A 122 20.80 2.91 0.85
CA PRO A 122 19.45 2.74 0.33
C PRO A 122 19.14 3.76 -0.77
N ASP A 123 18.29 3.37 -1.74
CA ASP A 123 17.79 4.30 -2.75
C ASP A 123 16.64 5.17 -2.22
N TYR A 124 15.92 4.69 -1.20
CA TYR A 124 14.79 5.38 -0.59
C TYR A 124 14.72 5.10 0.91
N VAL A 125 14.49 6.14 1.73
CA VAL A 125 14.48 6.03 3.20
C VAL A 125 13.16 6.50 3.79
N ILE A 126 12.57 5.70 4.69
CA ILE A 126 11.35 6.05 5.41
C ILE A 126 11.68 6.26 6.89
N TYR A 127 11.43 7.47 7.39
CA TYR A 127 11.47 7.80 8.81
C TYR A 127 10.05 7.70 9.39
N ASN A 128 9.71 6.55 9.95
CA ASN A 128 8.43 6.35 10.61
C ASN A 128 8.53 6.70 12.10
N ALA A 129 8.21 7.96 12.38
CA ALA A 129 8.01 8.51 13.72
C ALA A 129 6.52 8.72 14.01
N GLY A 130 5.64 7.86 13.50
CA GLY A 130 4.19 8.01 13.53
C GLY A 130 3.57 8.21 14.92
N GLN A 131 4.22 7.74 15.99
CA GLN A 131 3.82 7.98 17.37
C GLN A 131 4.04 9.43 17.85
N PHE A 132 4.80 10.23 17.09
CA PHE A 132 5.09 11.62 17.38
C PHE A 132 4.30 12.54 16.46
N PRO A 133 3.57 13.53 17.01
CA PRO A 133 2.73 14.40 16.20
C PRO A 133 3.57 15.42 15.40
N ALA A 134 3.07 15.76 14.22
CA ALA A 134 3.43 16.98 13.52
C ALA A 134 3.04 18.21 14.36
N ASN A 135 3.72 19.33 14.12
CA ASN A 135 3.37 20.59 14.76
C ASN A 135 2.36 21.35 13.90
N PRO A 136 1.09 21.53 14.33
CA PRO A 136 0.09 22.24 13.54
C PRO A 136 0.38 23.75 13.39
N LEU A 137 1.35 24.28 14.14
CA LEU A 137 1.82 25.67 14.00
C LEU A 137 2.95 25.82 12.97
N THR A 138 3.49 24.71 12.45
CA THR A 138 4.47 24.74 11.36
C THR A 138 3.74 25.07 10.05
N ALA A 139 4.38 25.84 9.16
CA ALA A 139 3.80 26.20 7.87
C ALA A 139 3.34 24.95 7.10
N GLN A 140 2.26 25.08 6.31
CA GLN A 140 1.68 24.01 5.48
C GLN A 140 1.11 22.80 6.24
N MET A 141 1.28 22.71 7.57
CA MET A 141 0.65 21.67 8.38
C MET A 141 -0.81 22.04 8.67
N THR A 142 -1.73 21.10 8.39
CA THR A 142 -3.16 21.30 8.62
C THR A 142 -3.70 20.47 9.78
N SER A 143 -2.90 19.54 10.31
CA SER A 143 -3.27 18.68 11.44
C SER A 143 -2.03 18.29 12.27
N ARG A 144 -2.22 17.37 13.23
CA ARG A 144 -1.14 16.74 13.99
C ARG A 144 -0.49 15.56 13.24
N THR A 145 -0.96 15.28 12.04
CA THR A 145 -0.47 14.22 11.16
C THR A 145 0.22 14.83 9.95
N SER A 146 1.30 14.19 9.49
CA SER A 146 1.97 14.57 8.26
C SER A 146 2.66 13.35 7.66
N VAL A 147 2.48 13.19 6.35
CA VAL A 147 3.13 12.17 5.53
C VAL A 147 3.81 12.89 4.39
N ASP A 148 5.07 13.25 4.59
CA ASP A 148 5.81 14.09 3.64
C ASP A 148 6.74 13.23 2.78
N LEU A 149 6.77 13.51 1.48
CA LEU A 149 7.63 12.86 0.50
C LEU A 149 8.57 13.88 -0.14
N SER A 150 9.87 13.59 -0.14
CA SER A 150 10.86 14.31 -0.96
C SER A 150 11.39 13.40 -2.05
N ILE A 151 11.12 13.77 -3.31
CA ILE A 151 11.58 13.03 -4.49
C ILE A 151 13.10 13.16 -4.65
N GLU A 152 13.62 14.37 -4.46
CA GLU A 152 15.02 14.73 -4.67
C GLU A 152 15.91 14.10 -3.61
N ARG A 153 15.45 14.10 -2.35
CA ARG A 153 16.15 13.47 -1.22
C ARG A 153 15.89 11.96 -1.16
N ARG A 154 14.85 11.47 -1.85
CA ARG A 154 14.38 10.08 -1.81
C ARG A 154 14.05 9.65 -0.38
N GLU A 155 13.31 10.50 0.31
CA GLU A 155 12.96 10.33 1.71
C GLU A 155 11.46 10.48 1.93
N GLN A 156 10.92 9.71 2.88
CA GLN A 156 9.57 9.89 3.42
C GLN A 156 9.64 10.10 4.93
N VAL A 157 8.81 11.01 5.44
CA VAL A 157 8.66 11.29 6.86
C VAL A 157 7.21 11.05 7.25
N ILE A 158 7.00 10.24 8.29
CA ILE A 158 5.65 9.94 8.83
C ILE A 158 5.58 10.41 10.28
N LEU A 159 4.64 11.30 10.56
CA LEU A 159 4.35 11.87 11.88
C LEU A 159 2.85 11.79 12.16
N GLY A 160 2.46 11.54 13.42
CA GLY A 160 1.09 11.62 13.91
C GLY A 160 0.13 10.51 13.45
N THR A 161 0.60 9.55 12.66
CA THR A 161 -0.19 8.38 12.24
C THR A 161 0.59 7.09 12.45
N GLU A 162 -0.07 6.09 13.03
CA GLU A 162 0.49 4.76 13.21
C GLU A 162 -0.01 3.78 12.15
N TYR A 163 -0.87 4.20 11.22
CA TYR A 163 -1.39 3.31 10.16
C TYR A 163 -0.27 2.80 9.25
N ALA A 164 -0.03 1.47 9.25
CA ALA A 164 1.14 0.90 8.59
C ALA A 164 1.12 1.06 7.06
N GLY A 165 -0.09 1.18 6.48
CA GLY A 165 -0.27 1.39 5.05
C GLY A 165 0.37 2.66 4.50
N GLU A 166 0.71 3.65 5.33
CA GLU A 166 1.46 4.84 4.89
C GLU A 166 2.87 4.52 4.43
N MET A 167 3.53 3.53 5.04
CA MET A 167 4.87 3.12 4.60
C MET A 167 4.81 2.42 3.24
N LYS A 168 3.89 1.45 3.08
CA LYS A 168 3.67 0.75 1.80
C LYS A 168 3.33 1.75 0.68
N LYS A 169 2.34 2.62 0.92
CA LYS A 169 1.87 3.56 -0.10
C LYS A 169 2.84 4.71 -0.37
N GLY A 170 3.73 5.02 0.56
CA GLY A 170 4.88 5.89 0.32
C GLY A 170 5.85 5.30 -0.70
N VAL A 171 6.24 4.03 -0.52
CA VAL A 171 7.05 3.31 -1.53
C VAL A 171 6.34 3.30 -2.87
N PHE A 172 5.05 2.98 -2.90
CA PHE A 172 4.28 2.95 -4.15
C PHE A 172 4.18 4.30 -4.85
N THR A 173 3.98 5.39 -4.08
CA THR A 173 3.97 6.75 -4.61
C THR A 173 5.32 7.09 -5.24
N TYR A 174 6.43 6.71 -4.59
CA TYR A 174 7.76 6.89 -5.16
C TYR A 174 7.99 6.03 -6.42
N MET A 175 7.45 4.81 -6.48
CA MET A 175 7.47 3.97 -7.69
C MET A 175 6.64 4.57 -8.83
N HIS A 176 5.50 5.21 -8.52
CA HIS A 176 4.70 5.98 -9.48
C HIS A 176 5.43 7.21 -10.04
N TRP A 177 6.42 7.75 -9.32
CA TRP A 177 7.32 8.77 -9.85
C TRP A 177 8.43 8.17 -10.72
N LEU A 178 9.10 7.14 -10.20
CA LEU A 178 10.33 6.58 -10.76
C LEU A 178 10.11 5.79 -12.04
N LEU A 179 9.13 4.89 -12.05
CA LEU A 179 8.94 3.92 -13.13
C LEU A 179 8.49 4.58 -14.45
N PRO A 180 7.54 5.54 -14.48
CA PRO A 180 7.16 6.18 -15.74
C PRO A 180 8.31 6.93 -16.41
N GLY A 181 9.20 7.55 -15.62
CA GLY A 181 10.42 8.19 -16.15
C GLY A 181 11.40 7.20 -16.81
N ARG A 182 11.21 5.90 -16.60
CA ARG A 182 11.97 4.80 -17.22
C ARG A 182 11.16 4.06 -18.30
N GLY A 183 10.02 4.59 -18.73
CA GLY A 183 9.15 3.94 -19.72
C GLY A 183 8.34 2.76 -19.16
N ILE A 184 8.25 2.61 -17.84
CA ILE A 184 7.54 1.51 -17.18
C ILE A 184 6.24 2.03 -16.58
N LEU A 185 5.13 1.40 -16.92
CA LEU A 185 3.83 1.75 -16.37
C LEU A 185 3.72 1.22 -14.93
N SER A 186 3.64 2.12 -13.94
CA SER A 186 3.30 1.78 -12.56
C SER A 186 1.79 1.67 -12.40
N MET A 187 1.31 0.55 -11.83
CA MET A 187 -0.09 0.15 -11.85
C MET A 187 -0.59 -0.21 -10.46
N HIS A 188 -1.78 0.28 -10.11
CA HIS A 188 -2.54 -0.14 -8.93
C HIS A 188 -3.53 -1.25 -9.33
N CYS A 189 -3.01 -2.47 -9.40
CA CYS A 189 -3.76 -3.65 -9.80
C CYS A 189 -3.23 -4.89 -9.08
N SER A 190 -4.08 -5.89 -8.89
CA SER A 190 -3.60 -7.26 -8.64
C SER A 190 -3.27 -7.95 -9.96
N ALA A 191 -2.46 -9.00 -9.91
CA ALA A 191 -2.11 -9.79 -11.09
C ALA A 191 -1.97 -11.27 -10.77
N ASN A 192 -2.35 -12.11 -11.73
CA ASN A 192 -2.13 -13.55 -11.66
C ASN A 192 -1.85 -14.16 -13.04
N GLU A 193 -1.25 -15.34 -13.03
CA GLU A 193 -0.86 -16.08 -14.23
C GLU A 193 -1.56 -17.44 -14.27
N GLY A 194 -2.15 -17.78 -15.41
CA GLY A 194 -2.72 -19.10 -15.64
C GLY A 194 -1.68 -20.22 -15.50
N ARG A 195 -2.12 -21.44 -15.20
CA ARG A 195 -1.21 -22.59 -15.27
C ARG A 195 -0.89 -22.90 -16.75
N PRO A 196 0.37 -23.21 -17.10
CA PRO A 196 0.76 -23.60 -18.45
C PRO A 196 -0.10 -24.72 -19.03
N ALA A 197 -0.69 -24.51 -20.22
CA ALA A 197 -1.20 -25.61 -21.03
C ALA A 197 -0.09 -26.06 -22.00
N GLY A 198 0.68 -27.09 -21.62
CA GLY A 198 1.69 -27.69 -22.52
C GLY A 198 3.11 -27.12 -22.45
N GLY A 199 3.54 -26.57 -21.29
CA GLY A 199 4.95 -26.22 -21.03
C GLY A 199 5.39 -24.79 -21.36
N GLY A 200 4.49 -23.93 -21.85
CA GLY A 200 4.74 -22.49 -22.07
C GLY A 200 4.42 -21.60 -20.85
N ALA A 201 4.61 -20.28 -20.98
CA ALA A 201 4.12 -19.33 -19.98
C ALA A 201 2.58 -19.29 -19.96
N GLY A 202 1.98 -19.09 -18.78
CA GLY A 202 0.54 -18.93 -18.64
C GLY A 202 0.03 -17.58 -19.15
N ASP A 203 -1.28 -17.46 -19.35
CA ASP A 203 -1.89 -16.17 -19.65
C ASP A 203 -1.89 -15.28 -18.41
N VAL A 204 -1.45 -14.04 -18.55
CA VAL A 204 -1.40 -13.07 -17.44
C VAL A 204 -2.64 -12.18 -17.47
N SER A 205 -3.23 -11.94 -16.29
CA SER A 205 -4.39 -11.08 -16.10
C SER A 205 -4.09 -10.00 -15.06
N LEU A 206 -4.46 -8.75 -15.37
CA LEU A 206 -4.42 -7.60 -14.46
C LEU A 206 -5.82 -7.22 -14.00
N PHE A 207 -5.99 -6.90 -12.73
CA PHE A 207 -7.25 -6.43 -12.16
C PHE A 207 -7.05 -5.07 -11.49
N PHE A 208 -7.43 -4.00 -12.20
CA PHE A 208 -7.39 -2.64 -11.66
C PHE A 208 -8.62 -2.37 -10.81
N GLY A 209 -8.47 -1.57 -9.76
CA GLY A 209 -9.57 -1.19 -8.89
C GLY A 209 -9.09 -0.51 -7.62
N LEU A 210 -10.01 0.15 -6.92
CA LEU A 210 -9.70 0.73 -5.61
C LEU A 210 -9.64 -0.35 -4.52
N SER A 211 -9.28 0.07 -3.30
CA SER A 211 -9.33 -0.81 -2.14
C SER A 211 -10.78 -1.27 -1.92
N GLY A 212 -11.00 -2.57 -1.70
CA GLY A 212 -12.33 -3.12 -1.44
C GLY A 212 -13.20 -3.38 -2.67
N THR A 213 -12.70 -3.20 -3.90
CA THR A 213 -13.48 -3.50 -5.13
C THR A 213 -13.28 -4.91 -5.67
N GLY A 214 -12.63 -5.80 -4.91
CA GLY A 214 -12.45 -7.21 -5.26
C GLY A 214 -11.10 -7.60 -5.89
N LYS A 215 -10.10 -6.70 -5.95
CA LYS A 215 -8.76 -7.01 -6.50
C LYS A 215 -8.13 -8.26 -5.89
N THR A 216 -7.95 -8.26 -4.57
CA THR A 216 -7.30 -9.35 -3.82
C THR A 216 -8.10 -10.65 -3.98
N THR A 217 -9.42 -10.61 -3.73
CA THR A 217 -10.32 -11.75 -3.81
C THR A 217 -10.33 -12.40 -5.21
N LEU A 218 -10.41 -11.62 -6.28
CA LEU A 218 -10.44 -12.15 -7.65
C LEU A 218 -9.06 -12.61 -8.16
N SER A 219 -7.97 -12.03 -7.63
CA SER A 219 -6.62 -12.48 -7.98
C SER A 219 -6.21 -13.78 -7.29
N ALA A 220 -6.75 -14.05 -6.10
CA ALA A 220 -6.52 -15.25 -5.30
C ALA A 220 -7.33 -16.46 -5.81
N ASP A 221 -7.27 -16.71 -7.12
CA ASP A 221 -7.89 -17.85 -7.79
C ASP A 221 -7.02 -19.11 -7.61
N PRO A 222 -7.52 -20.20 -6.98
CA PRO A 222 -6.76 -21.45 -6.79
C PRO A 222 -6.24 -22.08 -8.10
N ALA A 223 -6.90 -21.80 -9.23
CA ALA A 223 -6.51 -22.31 -10.54
C ALA A 223 -5.36 -21.52 -11.17
N ARG A 224 -5.03 -20.34 -10.64
CA ARG A 224 -4.02 -19.43 -11.16
C ARG A 224 -2.91 -19.22 -10.14
N ARG A 225 -1.77 -18.67 -10.56
CA ARG A 225 -0.67 -18.32 -9.66
C ARG A 225 -0.69 -16.83 -9.37
N LEU A 226 -0.75 -16.46 -8.10
CA LEU A 226 -0.74 -15.05 -7.69
C LEU A 226 0.64 -14.44 -7.97
N ILE A 227 0.68 -13.28 -8.63
CA ILE A 227 1.90 -12.49 -8.81
C ILE A 227 1.98 -11.41 -7.72
N GLY A 228 0.86 -10.76 -7.44
CA GLY A 228 0.71 -9.77 -6.37
C GLY A 228 -0.73 -9.29 -6.28
N ASP A 229 -1.12 -8.66 -5.17
CA ASP A 229 -2.52 -8.28 -4.91
C ASP A 229 -2.82 -6.78 -5.09
N ASP A 230 -1.82 -5.91 -5.29
CA ASP A 230 -2.08 -4.46 -5.26
C ASP A 230 -1.19 -3.59 -6.17
N GLU A 231 0.13 -3.83 -6.25
CA GLU A 231 1.07 -2.90 -6.90
C GLU A 231 2.01 -3.59 -7.90
N HIS A 232 1.97 -3.17 -9.17
CA HIS A 232 2.77 -3.80 -10.23
C HIS A 232 3.41 -2.77 -11.17
N GLY A 233 4.55 -3.12 -11.76
CA GLY A 233 5.11 -2.45 -12.92
C GLY A 233 4.87 -3.24 -14.19
N TRP A 234 4.73 -2.56 -15.33
CA TRP A 234 4.71 -3.16 -16.67
C TRP A 234 5.71 -2.46 -17.59
N GLY A 235 6.76 -3.18 -17.96
CA GLY A 235 7.81 -2.74 -18.89
C GLY A 235 7.97 -3.67 -20.10
N ASP A 236 9.11 -3.58 -20.76
CA ASP A 236 9.40 -4.29 -22.01
C ASP A 236 9.41 -5.82 -21.87
N ASP A 237 9.78 -6.35 -20.70
CA ASP A 237 9.86 -7.81 -20.46
C ASP A 237 8.57 -8.41 -19.86
N GLY A 238 7.56 -7.58 -19.58
CA GLY A 238 6.31 -8.02 -18.94
C GLY A 238 6.00 -7.26 -17.67
N ILE A 239 5.41 -7.96 -16.70
CA ILE A 239 4.97 -7.38 -15.43
C ILE A 239 5.79 -7.91 -14.25
N PHE A 240 5.90 -7.10 -13.21
CA PHE A 240 6.50 -7.48 -11.94
C PHE A 240 5.70 -6.90 -10.78
N ASN A 241 5.62 -7.63 -9.67
CA ASN A 241 5.09 -7.11 -8.42
C ASN A 241 6.09 -6.09 -7.83
N VAL A 242 5.59 -5.03 -7.21
CA VAL A 242 6.42 -4.08 -6.45
C VAL A 242 6.71 -4.62 -5.04
N GLU A 243 5.83 -5.45 -4.51
CA GLU A 243 5.77 -5.84 -3.10
C GLU A 243 6.35 -7.24 -2.86
N GLY A 244 6.76 -7.52 -1.61
CA GLY A 244 7.13 -8.85 -1.13
C GLY A 244 6.02 -9.60 -0.40
N GLY A 245 4.82 -9.02 -0.30
CA GLY A 245 3.69 -9.60 0.43
C GLY A 245 2.35 -9.02 0.02
N CYS A 246 1.33 -9.33 0.82
CA CYS A 246 -0.04 -8.85 0.61
C CYS A 246 -0.55 -8.13 1.83
N TYR A 247 -1.38 -7.11 1.61
CA TYR A 247 -2.04 -6.32 2.67
C TYR A 247 -3.57 -6.42 2.58
N ALA A 248 -4.07 -7.63 2.80
CA ALA A 248 -5.47 -8.00 2.58
C ALA A 248 -6.42 -7.39 3.62
N LYS A 249 -7.65 -7.11 3.20
CA LYS A 249 -8.76 -6.72 4.08
C LYS A 249 -9.28 -7.97 4.80
N CYS A 250 -9.65 -7.84 6.07
CA CYS A 250 -10.06 -8.98 6.91
C CYS A 250 -11.53 -8.95 7.36
N ILE A 251 -12.26 -7.85 7.13
CA ILE A 251 -13.67 -7.78 7.51
C ILE A 251 -14.47 -8.82 6.71
N HIS A 252 -15.28 -9.61 7.40
CA HIS A 252 -16.05 -10.75 6.87
C HIS A 252 -15.21 -11.88 6.25
N LEU A 253 -13.91 -11.95 6.57
CA LEU A 253 -13.04 -13.02 6.10
C LEU A 253 -13.52 -14.37 6.63
N SER A 254 -13.64 -15.33 5.72
CA SER A 254 -13.98 -16.71 6.08
C SER A 254 -13.23 -17.71 5.21
N GLU A 255 -12.80 -18.84 5.78
CA GLU A 255 -12.08 -19.88 5.04
C GLU A 255 -12.89 -20.39 3.82
N ARG A 256 -14.22 -20.39 3.91
CA ARG A 256 -15.08 -20.83 2.82
C ARG A 256 -15.01 -19.91 1.60
N GLN A 257 -14.97 -18.60 1.82
CA GLN A 257 -15.01 -17.61 0.73
C GLN A 257 -13.60 -17.31 0.21
N GLU A 258 -12.61 -17.23 1.10
CA GLU A 258 -11.25 -16.80 0.80
C GLU A 258 -10.21 -17.72 1.47
N PRO A 259 -10.14 -19.00 1.07
CA PRO A 259 -9.31 -20.01 1.74
C PRO A 259 -7.81 -19.68 1.72
N GLU A 260 -7.30 -19.14 0.60
CA GLU A 260 -5.88 -18.77 0.45
C GLU A 260 -5.48 -17.67 1.45
N ILE A 261 -6.29 -16.60 1.54
CA ILE A 261 -6.06 -15.49 2.47
C ILE A 261 -6.18 -15.98 3.92
N TRP A 262 -7.22 -16.77 4.22
CA TRP A 262 -7.42 -17.34 5.55
C TRP A 262 -6.21 -18.15 6.03
N ARG A 263 -5.69 -19.04 5.17
CA ARG A 263 -4.55 -19.91 5.48
C ARG A 263 -3.22 -19.16 5.54
N ALA A 264 -3.11 -18.04 4.83
CA ALA A 264 -1.98 -17.14 4.95
C ALA A 264 -1.93 -16.43 6.32
N ILE A 265 -3.03 -16.36 7.07
CA ILE A 265 -3.02 -15.78 8.41
C ILE A 265 -2.49 -16.81 9.42
N ARG A 266 -1.18 -16.73 9.69
CA ARG A 266 -0.47 -17.62 10.61
C ARG A 266 0.64 -16.87 11.36
N PHE A 267 1.52 -17.59 12.06
CA PHE A 267 2.67 -16.95 12.70
C PHE A 267 3.50 -16.20 11.65
N GLY A 268 3.93 -14.97 11.96
CA GLY A 268 4.58 -14.06 11.01
C GLY A 268 3.64 -13.03 10.35
N THR A 269 2.33 -13.30 10.32
CA THR A 269 1.32 -12.32 9.87
C THR A 269 1.15 -11.21 10.91
N VAL A 270 0.97 -9.99 10.44
CA VAL A 270 0.54 -8.83 11.25
C VAL A 270 -0.95 -8.62 11.02
N LEU A 271 -1.75 -8.63 12.09
CA LEU A 271 -3.15 -8.22 12.03
C LEU A 271 -3.29 -6.79 12.58
N GLU A 272 -3.89 -5.91 11.78
CA GLU A 272 -4.11 -4.51 12.11
C GLU A 272 -5.61 -4.26 12.34
N ASN A 273 -5.93 -3.66 13.49
CA ASN A 273 -7.28 -3.24 13.89
C ASN A 273 -8.34 -4.35 13.99
N VAL A 274 -7.96 -5.62 14.06
CA VAL A 274 -8.90 -6.73 14.31
C VAL A 274 -9.28 -6.84 15.79
N VAL A 275 -10.50 -7.31 16.06
CA VAL A 275 -10.91 -7.71 17.41
C VAL A 275 -10.63 -9.20 17.59
N TYR A 276 -10.20 -9.60 18.78
CA TYR A 276 -9.93 -11.00 19.10
C TYR A 276 -10.28 -11.32 20.54
N ASP A 277 -10.60 -12.59 20.80
CA ASP A 277 -10.84 -13.08 22.15
C ASP A 277 -9.51 -13.17 22.92
N PRO A 278 -9.38 -12.53 24.10
CA PRO A 278 -8.11 -12.48 24.82
C PRO A 278 -7.66 -13.84 25.37
N THR A 279 -8.59 -14.78 25.57
CA THR A 279 -8.33 -16.12 26.13
C THR A 279 -7.97 -17.11 25.02
N THR A 280 -8.82 -17.24 24.00
CA THR A 280 -8.66 -18.21 22.92
C THR A 280 -7.74 -17.70 21.81
N ARG A 281 -7.52 -16.38 21.73
CA ARG A 281 -6.84 -15.67 20.65
C ARG A 281 -7.52 -15.84 19.27
N ALA A 282 -8.76 -16.31 19.25
CA ALA A 282 -9.57 -16.36 18.04
C ALA A 282 -9.90 -14.93 17.59
N VAL A 283 -9.70 -14.64 16.31
CA VAL A 283 -10.00 -13.35 15.71
C VAL A 283 -11.48 -13.33 15.31
N ASP A 284 -12.16 -12.23 15.65
CA ASP A 284 -13.52 -11.96 15.21
C ASP A 284 -13.47 -11.09 13.94
N TYR A 285 -13.55 -11.75 12.78
CA TYR A 285 -13.53 -11.08 11.48
C TYR A 285 -14.85 -10.39 11.13
N GLU A 286 -15.93 -10.62 11.89
CA GLU A 286 -17.21 -9.91 11.70
C GLU A 286 -17.23 -8.57 12.45
N SER A 287 -16.30 -8.38 13.38
CA SER A 287 -16.27 -7.17 14.21
C SER A 287 -15.67 -5.97 13.48
N SER A 288 -16.48 -4.93 13.30
CA SER A 288 -16.06 -3.58 12.89
C SER A 288 -15.92 -2.60 14.06
N ALA A 289 -15.84 -3.09 15.31
CA ALA A 289 -15.87 -2.25 16.51
C ALA A 289 -14.74 -1.22 16.60
N ILE A 290 -13.60 -1.48 15.93
CA ILE A 290 -12.50 -0.50 15.75
C ILE A 290 -12.66 0.22 14.40
N THR A 291 -12.79 -0.56 13.32
CA THR A 291 -12.96 -0.07 11.95
C THR A 291 -13.42 -1.22 11.05
N GLU A 292 -14.04 -0.90 9.92
CA GLU A 292 -14.25 -1.84 8.82
C GLU A 292 -12.97 -2.07 7.99
N ASN A 293 -11.93 -1.25 8.14
CA ASN A 293 -10.62 -1.41 7.49
C ASN A 293 -9.69 -2.37 8.26
N THR A 294 -10.20 -3.50 8.74
CA THR A 294 -9.34 -4.50 9.38
C THR A 294 -8.44 -5.15 8.34
N ARG A 295 -7.18 -5.45 8.71
CA ARG A 295 -6.15 -5.87 7.74
C ARG A 295 -5.27 -7.00 8.24
N ALA A 296 -4.70 -7.74 7.29
CA ALA A 296 -3.63 -8.71 7.48
C ALA A 296 -2.47 -8.41 6.52
N ALA A 297 -1.27 -8.21 7.06
CA ALA A 297 -0.04 -8.14 6.28
C ALA A 297 0.77 -9.44 6.45
N TYR A 298 0.98 -10.15 5.36
CA TYR A 298 1.73 -11.40 5.33
C TYR A 298 2.64 -11.46 4.09
N PRO A 299 3.78 -12.16 4.18
CA PRO A 299 4.71 -12.28 3.07
C PRO A 299 4.09 -13.16 1.96
N ILE A 300 4.48 -12.93 0.70
CA ILE A 300 3.81 -13.52 -0.48
C ILE A 300 3.88 -15.05 -0.46
N GLU A 301 4.93 -15.61 0.15
CA GLU A 301 5.16 -17.05 0.30
C GLU A 301 4.17 -17.72 1.27
N TYR A 302 3.27 -16.96 1.89
CA TYR A 302 2.18 -17.53 2.68
C TYR A 302 0.96 -17.90 1.83
N ILE A 303 0.93 -17.47 0.58
CA ILE A 303 -0.07 -17.90 -0.41
C ILE A 303 0.50 -19.12 -1.15
N ASP A 304 -0.17 -20.27 -1.05
CA ASP A 304 0.39 -21.56 -1.51
C ASP A 304 0.60 -21.60 -3.03
N ASN A 305 -0.26 -20.91 -3.80
CA ASN A 305 -0.16 -20.79 -5.25
C ASN A 305 0.57 -19.53 -5.73
N ALA A 306 1.27 -18.78 -4.86
CA ALA A 306 2.06 -17.63 -5.30
C ALA A 306 3.17 -18.01 -6.29
N LYS A 307 3.41 -17.13 -7.26
CA LYS A 307 4.53 -17.23 -8.18
C LYS A 307 5.72 -16.48 -7.60
N VAL A 308 6.80 -17.20 -7.28
CA VAL A 308 8.08 -16.62 -6.84
C VAL A 308 9.18 -17.07 -7.82
N PRO A 309 9.94 -16.16 -8.45
CA PRO A 309 9.85 -14.70 -8.36
C PRO A 309 8.55 -14.14 -8.94
N CYS A 310 8.06 -13.03 -8.37
CA CYS A 310 6.79 -12.38 -8.74
C CYS A 310 6.89 -11.56 -10.04
N VAL A 311 7.33 -12.22 -11.11
CA VAL A 311 7.46 -11.67 -12.47
C VAL A 311 6.70 -12.54 -13.46
N ALA A 312 6.13 -11.94 -14.50
CA ALA A 312 5.46 -12.68 -15.58
C ALA A 312 5.54 -11.94 -16.91
N GLY A 313 5.19 -12.63 -18.00
CA GLY A 313 5.14 -12.01 -19.32
C GLY A 313 4.01 -10.97 -19.46
N HIS A 314 3.83 -10.45 -20.67
CA HIS A 314 2.80 -9.44 -20.92
C HIS A 314 1.37 -9.94 -20.63
N PRO A 315 0.50 -9.10 -20.07
CA PRO A 315 -0.88 -9.42 -19.81
C PRO A 315 -1.63 -9.66 -21.11
N ARG A 316 -2.44 -10.73 -21.12
CA ARG A 316 -3.42 -11.01 -22.18
C ARG A 316 -4.79 -10.44 -21.83
N ASN A 317 -5.08 -10.26 -20.55
CA ASN A 317 -6.34 -9.73 -20.05
C ASN A 317 -6.09 -8.54 -19.13
N VAL A 318 -6.83 -7.46 -19.34
CA VAL A 318 -6.86 -6.29 -18.47
C VAL A 318 -8.31 -6.07 -18.05
N ILE A 319 -8.55 -6.12 -16.74
CA ILE A 319 -9.88 -6.07 -16.14
C ILE A 319 -9.96 -4.83 -15.26
N PHE A 320 -10.99 -4.02 -15.48
CA PHE A 320 -11.30 -2.85 -14.67
C PHE A 320 -12.45 -3.18 -13.72
N LEU A 321 -12.15 -3.26 -12.42
CA LEU A 321 -13.13 -3.52 -11.38
C LEU A 321 -13.74 -2.19 -10.93
N THR A 322 -15.05 -2.06 -11.13
CA THR A 322 -15.84 -0.91 -10.70
C THR A 322 -16.92 -1.36 -9.74
N CYS A 323 -16.97 -0.72 -8.57
CA CYS A 323 -18.12 -0.82 -7.68
C CYS A 323 -19.15 0.23 -8.12
N ASP A 324 -20.13 -0.16 -8.93
CA ASP A 324 -21.16 0.77 -9.42
C ASP A 324 -22.33 0.86 -8.45
N ALA A 325 -22.32 1.87 -7.59
CA ALA A 325 -23.42 2.14 -6.65
C ALA A 325 -24.73 2.55 -7.34
N SER A 326 -24.69 2.96 -8.62
CA SER A 326 -25.89 3.35 -9.37
C SER A 326 -26.62 2.17 -10.01
N GLY A 327 -25.97 1.00 -10.13
CA GLY A 327 -26.55 -0.19 -10.75
C GLY A 327 -26.81 -0.07 -12.25
N VAL A 328 -26.11 0.83 -12.94
CA VAL A 328 -26.28 1.12 -14.38
C VAL A 328 -25.35 0.26 -15.23
N LEU A 329 -24.12 0.03 -14.79
CA LEU A 329 -23.14 -0.73 -15.55
C LEU A 329 -23.52 -2.21 -15.57
N PRO A 330 -23.38 -2.89 -16.73
CA PRO A 330 -23.59 -4.34 -16.80
C PRO A 330 -22.51 -5.07 -15.99
N PRO A 331 -22.75 -6.32 -15.57
CA PRO A 331 -21.75 -7.10 -14.82
C PRO A 331 -20.42 -7.29 -15.56
N VAL A 332 -20.43 -7.33 -16.89
CA VAL A 332 -19.22 -7.43 -17.71
C VAL A 332 -19.42 -6.76 -19.08
N SER A 333 -18.42 -5.99 -19.50
CA SER A 333 -18.36 -5.34 -20.82
C SER A 333 -17.00 -5.61 -21.47
N ARG A 334 -17.00 -6.01 -22.75
CA ARG A 334 -15.77 -6.06 -23.55
C ARG A 334 -15.55 -4.70 -24.21
N LEU A 335 -14.52 -3.99 -23.77
CA LEU A 335 -14.22 -2.63 -24.21
C LEU A 335 -13.47 -2.61 -25.54
N SER A 336 -13.75 -1.61 -26.38
CA SER A 336 -12.83 -1.21 -27.46
C SER A 336 -11.56 -0.58 -26.87
N ARG A 337 -10.55 -0.30 -27.71
CA ARG A 337 -9.32 0.38 -27.28
C ARG A 337 -9.61 1.77 -26.71
N GLU A 338 -10.47 2.52 -27.39
CA GLU A 338 -10.87 3.89 -27.01
C GLU A 338 -11.65 3.87 -25.70
N GLN A 339 -12.57 2.91 -25.54
CA GLN A 339 -13.30 2.70 -24.30
C GLN A 339 -12.37 2.31 -23.15
N ALA A 340 -11.37 1.44 -23.41
CA ALA A 340 -10.40 1.06 -22.40
C ALA A 340 -9.59 2.28 -21.92
N MET A 341 -9.10 3.12 -22.83
CA MET A 341 -8.42 4.37 -22.48
C MET A 341 -9.34 5.30 -21.68
N TYR A 342 -10.58 5.51 -22.14
CA TYR A 342 -11.56 6.37 -21.47
C TYR A 342 -11.86 5.89 -20.05
N HIS A 343 -12.16 4.61 -19.87
CA HIS A 343 -12.51 4.04 -18.56
C HIS A 343 -11.31 3.98 -17.63
N PHE A 344 -10.10 3.74 -18.15
CA PHE A 344 -8.87 3.77 -17.36
C PHE A 344 -8.58 5.18 -16.83
N LEU A 345 -8.62 6.20 -17.70
CA LEU A 345 -8.40 7.59 -17.31
C LEU A 345 -9.50 8.14 -16.41
N SER A 346 -10.76 7.72 -16.62
CA SER A 346 -11.88 8.11 -15.76
C SER A 346 -11.80 7.46 -14.38
N GLY A 347 -11.48 6.15 -14.34
CA GLY A 347 -11.39 5.37 -13.12
C GLY A 347 -12.66 5.44 -12.27
N TYR A 348 -13.83 5.35 -12.91
CA TYR A 348 -15.12 5.33 -12.24
C TYR A 348 -15.25 4.11 -11.32
N THR A 349 -15.69 4.35 -10.08
CA THR A 349 -16.05 3.34 -9.08
C THR A 349 -16.79 4.02 -7.93
N ALA A 350 -17.10 3.30 -6.86
CA ALA A 350 -17.50 3.86 -5.58
C ALA A 350 -16.38 3.75 -4.53
N ARG A 351 -16.29 4.75 -3.64
CA ARG A 351 -15.61 4.59 -2.35
C ARG A 351 -16.59 3.91 -1.41
N VAL A 352 -16.23 2.71 -0.98
CA VAL A 352 -17.06 1.88 -0.09
C VAL A 352 -16.73 2.24 1.36
N ALA A 353 -17.73 2.12 2.25
CA ALA A 353 -17.57 2.33 3.69
C ALA A 353 -16.33 1.58 4.24
N GLY A 354 -15.61 2.24 5.15
CA GLY A 354 -14.46 1.64 5.82
C GLY A 354 -13.16 1.60 5.00
N THR A 355 -13.03 2.34 3.90
CA THR A 355 -11.75 2.47 3.18
C THR A 355 -11.02 3.79 3.42
N GLU A 356 -11.79 4.83 3.73
CA GLU A 356 -11.38 6.18 4.17
C GLU A 356 -12.29 6.55 5.35
N MET A 357 -11.83 7.38 6.31
CA MET A 357 -12.69 7.75 7.43
C MET A 357 -13.79 8.70 6.97
N GLY A 358 -14.93 8.63 7.66
CA GLY A 358 -16.09 9.48 7.37
C GLY A 358 -16.95 9.04 6.19
N ILE A 359 -16.57 7.99 5.45
CA ILE A 359 -17.42 7.37 4.43
C ILE A 359 -18.31 6.31 5.08
N VAL A 360 -19.60 6.62 5.19
CA VAL A 360 -20.62 5.77 5.82
C VAL A 360 -21.51 5.08 4.78
N GLU A 361 -21.64 5.68 3.58
CA GLU A 361 -22.40 5.15 2.45
C GLU A 361 -21.53 5.15 1.18
N PRO A 362 -21.75 4.23 0.21
CA PRO A 362 -21.01 4.22 -1.04
C PRO A 362 -21.13 5.55 -1.80
N GLN A 363 -20.00 6.22 -2.00
CA GLN A 363 -19.96 7.48 -2.74
C GLN A 363 -19.36 7.27 -4.13
N VAL A 364 -20.03 7.79 -5.15
CA VAL A 364 -19.50 7.81 -6.52
C VAL A 364 -18.15 8.53 -6.54
N ALA A 365 -17.16 7.92 -7.18
CA ALA A 365 -15.81 8.44 -7.28
C ALA A 365 -15.23 8.23 -8.67
N PHE A 366 -14.44 9.20 -9.11
CA PHE A 366 -13.58 9.10 -10.28
C PHE A 366 -12.15 9.16 -9.80
N SER A 367 -11.46 8.02 -9.84
CA SER A 367 -10.07 7.89 -9.41
C SER A 367 -9.23 7.51 -10.62
N ALA A 368 -8.70 8.51 -11.32
CA ALA A 368 -7.91 8.32 -12.53
C ALA A 368 -6.89 7.17 -12.41
N CYS A 369 -6.82 6.33 -13.45
CA CYS A 369 -6.00 5.13 -13.52
C CYS A 369 -6.25 4.13 -12.37
N PHE A 370 -7.43 4.20 -11.74
CA PHE A 370 -7.77 3.52 -10.49
C PHE A 370 -6.75 3.74 -9.36
N SER A 371 -5.98 4.83 -9.41
CA SER A 371 -4.80 5.07 -8.57
C SER A 371 -4.59 6.53 -8.17
N ALA A 372 -5.57 7.41 -8.39
CA ALA A 372 -5.40 8.87 -8.25
C ALA A 372 -4.73 9.32 -6.94
N ALA A 373 -5.00 8.67 -5.82
CA ALA A 373 -4.40 8.99 -4.51
C ALA A 373 -2.86 8.78 -4.45
N PHE A 374 -2.29 8.04 -5.40
CA PHE A 374 -0.88 7.63 -5.45
C PHE A 374 -0.14 8.19 -6.66
N LEU A 375 -0.86 8.72 -7.65
CA LEU A 375 -0.25 9.28 -8.85
C LEU A 375 0.56 10.53 -8.48
N VAL A 376 1.82 10.53 -8.91
CA VAL A 376 2.70 11.71 -8.81
C VAL A 376 2.71 12.48 -10.11
N ARG A 377 2.70 11.81 -11.26
CA ARG A 377 2.60 12.42 -12.59
C ARG A 377 1.14 12.53 -13.01
N HIS A 378 0.86 13.40 -13.98
CA HIS A 378 -0.46 13.51 -14.56
C HIS A 378 -0.88 12.16 -15.17
N PRO A 379 -2.16 11.76 -15.11
CA PRO A 379 -2.64 10.49 -15.68
C PRO A 379 -2.40 10.27 -17.19
N ALA A 380 -1.97 11.29 -17.93
CA ALA A 380 -1.97 11.32 -19.39
C ALA A 380 -0.56 11.19 -19.98
#